data_AF-A0A938ALH3-F1
#
_entry.id   AF-A0A938ALH3-F1
#
_cell.length_a   1.000
_cell.length_b   1.000
_cell.length_c   1.000
_cell.angle_alpha   90.00
_cell.angle_beta   90.00
_cell.angle_gamma   90.00
#
_symmetry.space_group_name_H-M   'P 1'
#
loop_
_entity.id
_entity.type
_entity.pdbx_description
1 polymer ?
#
loop_
_entity_poly.entity_id
_entity_poly.type
_entity_poly.pdbx_seq_one_letter_code
_entity_poly.pdbx_strand_id
1 'polypeptide(L)'
;MKTVIDRKSLRLRANVSHAASLGGLAVLLGAVVLSMARPEWATPAAVLMVLGFSMSSVGIYFANRWVRRPRPEDTMALALKGLGDPHRIYHYLLPADHVLLTPGAVVVIETVNLEGRFTYRGGRWKQQMPLGRALR
;
A
#
# COMPACT_ATOMS: atom_id res chain seq x y z
N MET A 1 18.75 -11.73 14.36
CA MET A 1 17.50 -10.95 14.56
C MET A 1 16.26 -11.82 14.35
N LYS A 2 15.28 -11.76 15.26
CA LYS A 2 14.00 -12.48 15.13
C LYS A 2 12.92 -11.58 14.50
N THR A 3 12.16 -12.09 13.55
CA THR A 3 11.04 -11.37 12.90
C THR A 3 9.69 -11.93 13.36
N VAL A 4 8.75 -11.04 13.69
CA VAL A 4 7.39 -11.38 14.09
C VAL A 4 6.42 -10.58 13.22
N ILE A 5 5.51 -11.27 12.53
CA ILE A 5 4.62 -10.66 11.53
C ILE A 5 3.20 -11.14 11.79
N ASP A 6 2.25 -10.20 11.87
CA ASP A 6 0.83 -10.54 11.87
C ASP A 6 0.38 -10.84 10.43
N ARG A 7 0.46 -12.12 10.06
CA ARG A 7 0.04 -12.59 8.75
C ARG A 7 -1.47 -12.52 8.55
N LYS A 8 -2.28 -12.48 9.63
CA LYS A 8 -3.74 -12.48 9.55
C LYS A 8 -4.23 -11.11 9.07
N SER A 9 -3.81 -10.02 9.71
CA SER A 9 -4.16 -8.67 9.28
C SER A 9 -3.66 -8.36 7.87
N LEU A 10 -2.44 -8.81 7.53
CA LEU A 10 -1.87 -8.64 6.19
C LEU A 10 -2.70 -9.35 5.11
N ARG A 11 -3.10 -10.60 5.34
CA ARG A 11 -3.97 -11.35 4.41
C ARG A 11 -5.34 -10.72 4.27
N LEU A 12 -5.94 -10.25 5.37
CA LEU A 12 -7.23 -9.57 5.33
C LEU A 12 -7.18 -8.31 4.47
N ARG A 13 -6.19 -7.44 4.70
CA ARG A 13 -6.00 -6.20 3.94
C ARG A 13 -5.72 -6.46 2.45
N ALA A 14 -4.95 -7.50 2.14
CA ALA A 14 -4.72 -7.94 0.76
C ALA A 14 -6.02 -8.45 0.10
N ASN A 15 -6.82 -9.25 0.81
CA ASN A 15 -8.10 -9.74 0.28
C ASN A 15 -9.10 -8.61 0.05
N VAL A 16 -9.17 -7.64 0.98
CA VAL A 16 -9.99 -6.43 0.81
C VAL A 16 -9.57 -5.65 -0.44
N SER A 17 -8.26 -5.55 -0.71
CA SER A 17 -7.78 -4.94 -1.96
C SER A 17 -8.32 -5.66 -3.20
N HIS A 18 -8.17 -6.99 -3.25
CA HIS A 18 -8.63 -7.77 -4.40
C HIS A 18 -10.15 -7.67 -4.59
N ALA A 19 -10.91 -7.76 -3.51
CA ALA A 19 -12.36 -7.63 -3.53
C ALA A 19 -12.81 -6.23 -3.96
N ALA A 20 -12.18 -5.17 -3.44
CA ALA A 20 -12.50 -3.79 -3.79
C ALA A 20 -12.15 -3.47 -5.26
N SER A 21 -10.98 -3.90 -5.73
CA SER A 21 -10.56 -3.68 -7.12
C SER A 21 -11.45 -4.44 -8.12
N LEU A 22 -11.69 -5.74 -7.89
CA LEU A 22 -12.52 -6.56 -8.77
C LEU A 22 -14.00 -6.17 -8.70
N GLY A 23 -14.51 -5.92 -7.49
CA GLY A 23 -15.87 -5.46 -7.27
C GLY A 23 -16.13 -4.09 -7.90
N GLY A 24 -15.20 -3.14 -7.69
CA GLY A 24 -15.29 -1.81 -8.32
C GLY A 24 -15.27 -1.89 -9.84
N LEU A 25 -14.43 -2.76 -10.42
CA LEU A 25 -14.41 -3.00 -11.86
C LEU A 25 -15.72 -3.62 -12.38
N ALA A 26 -16.27 -4.61 -11.66
CA ALA A 26 -17.54 -5.23 -12.03
C ALA A 26 -18.71 -4.23 -11.97
N VAL A 27 -18.74 -3.37 -10.94
CA VAL A 27 -19.74 -2.28 -10.83
C VAL A 27 -19.60 -1.28 -11.97
N LEU A 28 -18.37 -0.89 -12.32
CA LEU A 28 -18.13 0.00 -13.46
C LEU A 28 -18.63 -0.59 -14.77
N LEU A 29 -18.29 -1.86 -15.05
CA LEU A 29 -18.75 -2.55 -16.25
C LEU A 29 -20.28 -2.68 -16.28
N GLY A 30 -20.89 -3.04 -15.14
CA GLY A 30 -22.35 -3.11 -15.01
C GLY A 30 -23.03 -1.76 -15.24
N ALA A 31 -22.46 -0.67 -14.74
CA ALA A 31 -22.97 0.69 -14.95
C ALA A 31 -22.93 1.09 -16.43
N VAL A 32 -21.84 0.79 -17.14
CA VAL A 32 -21.72 1.06 -18.58
C VAL A 32 -22.76 0.28 -19.37
N VAL A 33 -22.89 -1.02 -19.10
CA VAL A 33 -23.87 -1.88 -19.80
C VAL A 33 -25.30 -1.40 -19.54
N LEU A 34 -25.63 -1.07 -18.29
CA LEU A 34 -26.94 -0.55 -17.92
C LEU A 34 -27.26 0.77 -18.64
N SER A 35 -26.27 1.67 -18.71
CA SER A 35 -26.42 2.95 -19.41
C SER A 35 -26.67 2.78 -20.91
N MET A 36 -26.08 1.75 -21.54
CA MET A 36 -26.27 1.47 -22.98
C MET A 36 -27.58 0.73 -23.27
N ALA A 37 -27.96 -0.21 -22.40
CA ALA A 37 -29.16 -1.03 -22.59
C ALA A 37 -30.46 -0.26 -22.27
N ARG A 38 -30.39 0.71 -21.37
CA ARG A 38 -31.55 1.43 -20.83
C ARG A 38 -31.23 2.92 -20.66
N PRO A 39 -31.32 3.74 -21.73
CA PRO A 39 -31.06 5.18 -21.67
C PRO A 39 -31.92 5.91 -20.63
N GLU A 40 -33.11 5.41 -20.34
CA GLU A 40 -34.01 5.90 -19.29
C GLU A 40 -33.39 5.83 -17.88
N TRP A 41 -32.37 4.98 -17.67
CA TRP A 41 -31.69 4.77 -16.39
C TRP A 41 -30.29 5.43 -16.37
N ALA A 42 -30.05 6.41 -17.24
CA ALA A 42 -28.76 7.09 -17.33
C ALA A 42 -28.32 7.72 -15.99
N THR A 43 -29.22 8.37 -15.25
CA THR A 43 -28.90 9.00 -13.95
C THR A 43 -28.44 7.99 -12.89
N PRO A 44 -29.20 6.91 -12.57
CA PRO A 44 -28.72 5.90 -11.62
C PRO A 44 -27.47 5.16 -12.12
N ALA A 45 -27.32 4.95 -13.43
CA ALA A 45 -26.09 4.38 -14.00
C ALA A 45 -24.87 5.29 -13.75
N ALA A 46 -25.01 6.61 -13.91
CA ALA A 46 -23.95 7.57 -13.62
C ALA A 46 -23.53 7.55 -12.14
N VAL A 47 -24.49 7.44 -11.21
CA VAL A 47 -24.20 7.30 -9.77
C VAL A 47 -23.42 6.01 -9.48
N LEU A 48 -23.86 4.89 -10.07
CA LEU A 48 -23.15 3.60 -9.94
C LEU A 48 -21.72 3.68 -10.48
N MET A 49 -21.51 4.43 -11.56
CA MET A 49 -20.20 4.62 -12.16
C MET A 49 -19.24 5.37 -11.22
N VAL A 50 -19.71 6.43 -10.55
CA VAL A 50 -18.93 7.15 -9.54
C VAL A 50 -18.60 6.27 -8.34
N LEU A 51 -19.57 5.48 -7.88
CA LEU A 51 -19.36 4.53 -6.77
C LEU A 51 -18.36 3.43 -7.14
N GLY A 52 -18.49 2.84 -8.33
CA GLY A 52 -17.58 1.83 -8.84
C GLY A 52 -16.15 2.37 -9.00
N PHE A 53 -16.01 3.59 -9.52
CA PHE A 53 -14.72 4.26 -9.63
C PHE A 53 -14.08 4.52 -8.25
N SER A 54 -14.88 4.98 -7.28
CA SER A 54 -14.41 5.22 -5.91
C SER A 54 -13.94 3.92 -5.25
N MET A 55 -14.72 2.85 -5.38
CA MET A 55 -14.39 1.52 -4.86
C MET A 55 -13.12 0.96 -5.51
N SER A 56 -13.00 1.08 -6.84
CA SER A 56 -11.80 0.68 -7.58
C SER A 56 -10.56 1.47 -7.12
N SER A 57 -10.71 2.79 -6.93
CA SER A 57 -9.64 3.66 -6.44
C SER A 57 -9.14 3.24 -5.06
N VAL A 58 -10.05 2.91 -4.14
CA VAL A 58 -9.69 2.36 -2.81
C VAL A 58 -8.98 1.00 -2.96
N GLY A 59 -9.49 0.13 -3.85
CA GLY A 59 -8.85 -1.16 -4.15
C GLY A 59 -7.40 -1.02 -4.62
N ILE A 60 -7.13 -0.06 -5.52
CA ILE A 60 -5.81 0.27 -6.03
C ILE A 60 -4.91 0.81 -4.92
N TYR A 61 -5.41 1.70 -4.06
CA TYR A 61 -4.65 2.19 -2.91
C TYR A 61 -4.21 1.04 -2.00
N PHE A 62 -5.13 0.15 -1.63
CA PHE A 62 -4.80 -1.02 -0.83
C PHE A 62 -3.88 -2.00 -1.57
N ALA A 63 -3.98 -2.11 -2.90
CA ALA A 63 -3.10 -2.96 -3.70
C ALA A 63 -1.66 -2.46 -3.64
N ASN A 64 -1.48 -1.15 -3.84
CA ASN A 64 -0.17 -0.50 -3.78
C ASN A 64 0.48 -0.60 -2.41
N ARG A 65 -0.31 -0.61 -1.33
CA ARG A 65 0.20 -0.73 0.05
C ARG A 65 0.44 -2.18 0.50
N TRP A 66 -0.47 -3.11 0.19
CA TRP A 66 -0.50 -4.45 0.81
C TRP A 66 -0.25 -5.62 -0.16
N VAL A 67 -0.40 -5.40 -1.47
CA VAL A 67 -0.29 -6.46 -2.49
C VAL A 67 1.00 -6.35 -3.28
N ARG A 68 1.39 -5.13 -3.69
CA ARG A 68 2.57 -4.85 -4.53
C ARG A 68 3.84 -5.42 -3.91
N ARG A 69 4.68 -6.02 -4.76
CA ARG A 69 6.01 -6.56 -4.43
C ARG A 69 7.10 -5.68 -5.06
N PRO A 70 8.30 -5.58 -4.46
CA PRO A 70 8.71 -6.15 -3.17
C PRO A 70 7.97 -5.50 -2.01
N ARG A 71 7.57 -6.29 -1.00
CA ARG A 71 6.85 -5.75 0.15
C ARG A 71 7.82 -5.15 1.16
N PRO A 72 7.42 -4.10 1.91
CA PRO A 72 8.30 -3.47 2.88
C PRO A 72 8.86 -4.46 3.90
N GLU A 73 8.06 -5.42 4.38
CA GLU A 73 8.54 -6.44 5.32
C GLU A 73 9.67 -7.31 4.75
N ASP A 74 9.63 -7.66 3.46
CA ASP A 74 10.65 -8.49 2.83
C ASP A 74 11.95 -7.70 2.65
N THR A 75 11.83 -6.45 2.18
CA THR A 75 12.97 -5.55 1.97
C THR A 75 13.66 -5.21 3.29
N MET A 76 12.89 -4.97 4.35
CA MET A 76 13.42 -4.72 5.69
C MET A 76 14.10 -5.94 6.29
N ALA A 77 13.51 -7.13 6.14
CA ALA A 77 14.12 -8.36 6.62
C ALA A 77 15.49 -8.60 5.95
N LEU A 78 15.62 -8.27 4.67
CA LEU A 78 16.90 -8.34 3.95
C LEU A 78 17.88 -7.27 4.44
N ALA A 79 17.45 -6.01 4.54
CA ALA A 79 18.29 -4.89 4.95
C ALA A 79 18.81 -5.01 6.38
N LEU A 80 18.02 -5.60 7.28
CA LEU A 80 18.33 -5.76 8.70
C LEU A 80 18.88 -7.15 9.06
N LYS A 81 19.17 -8.00 8.06
CA LYS A 81 19.65 -9.37 8.29
C LYS A 81 20.97 -9.41 9.10
N GLY A 82 21.79 -8.38 9.00
CA GLY A 82 23.05 -8.25 9.74
C GLY A 82 22.91 -7.96 11.23
N LEU A 83 21.69 -7.69 11.72
CA LEU A 83 21.46 -7.47 13.14
C LEU A 83 21.51 -8.77 13.93
N GLY A 84 22.30 -8.78 15.01
CA GLY A 84 22.46 -9.92 15.90
C GLY A 84 21.18 -10.33 16.64
N ASP A 85 21.29 -11.35 17.49
CA ASP A 85 20.16 -11.96 18.20
C ASP A 85 19.35 -11.07 19.14
N PRO A 86 19.88 -10.02 19.80
CA PRO A 86 19.05 -9.26 20.73
C PRO A 86 18.09 -8.30 20.00
N HIS A 87 18.14 -8.25 18.67
CA HIS A 87 17.24 -7.44 17.85
C HIS A 87 15.99 -8.23 17.46
N ARG A 88 14.83 -7.57 17.60
CA ARG A 88 13.54 -8.13 17.18
C ARG A 88 12.77 -7.11 16.38
N ILE A 89 12.19 -7.52 15.26
CA ILE A 89 11.33 -6.65 14.46
C ILE A 89 9.89 -7.18 14.46
N TYR A 90 8.96 -6.27 14.69
CA TYR A 90 7.52 -6.52 14.71
C TYR A 90 6.87 -5.81 13.53
N HIS A 91 6.16 -6.55 12.69
CA HIS A 91 5.40 -6.00 11.56
C HIS A 91 3.90 -6.16 11.79
N TYR A 92 3.17 -5.06 11.81
CA TYR A 92 1.71 -4.98 11.90
C TYR A 92 1.10 -5.53 13.21
N LEU A 93 1.90 -5.65 14.28
CA LEU A 93 1.42 -6.07 15.61
C LEU A 93 1.17 -4.90 16.59
N LEU A 94 1.86 -3.79 16.38
CA LEU A 94 1.87 -2.64 17.29
C LEU A 94 1.14 -1.45 16.61
N PRO A 95 0.87 -0.35 17.35
CA PRO A 95 0.23 0.83 16.75
C PRO A 95 0.96 1.39 15.53
N ALA A 96 2.29 1.21 15.47
CA ALA A 96 3.08 1.48 14.28
C ALA A 96 3.26 0.21 13.43
N ASP A 97 3.22 0.37 12.10
CA ASP A 97 3.28 -0.73 11.14
C ASP A 97 4.59 -1.53 11.26
N HIS A 98 5.71 -0.89 11.59
CA HIS A 98 7.00 -1.56 11.79
C HIS A 98 7.74 -1.01 12.99
N VAL A 99 8.11 -1.90 13.91
CA VAL A 99 8.84 -1.55 15.13
C VAL A 99 10.03 -2.48 15.30
N LEU A 100 11.22 -1.90 15.37
CA LEU A 100 12.47 -2.58 15.68
C LEU A 100 12.80 -2.36 17.15
N LEU A 101 12.77 -3.45 17.92
CA LEU A 101 13.28 -3.50 19.28
C LEU A 101 14.77 -3.82 19.24
N THR A 102 15.56 -2.89 19.77
CA THR A 102 17.01 -3.04 19.98
C THR A 102 17.29 -3.16 21.49
N PRO A 103 18.50 -3.57 21.91
CA PRO A 103 18.85 -3.64 23.33
C PRO A 103 18.70 -2.32 24.10
N GLY A 104 18.91 -1.19 23.42
CA GLY A 104 18.97 0.13 24.06
C GLY A 104 17.83 1.08 23.69
N ALA A 105 17.01 0.74 22.69
CA ALA A 105 15.96 1.63 22.19
C ALA A 105 14.88 0.88 21.39
N VAL A 106 13.70 1.51 21.31
CA VAL A 106 12.63 1.15 20.39
C VAL A 106 12.68 2.11 19.19
N VAL A 107 12.81 1.55 17.99
CA VAL A 107 12.86 2.32 16.74
C VAL A 107 11.59 2.06 15.94
N VAL A 108 10.83 3.10 15.65
CA VAL A 108 9.67 3.04 14.76
C VAL A 108 10.14 3.30 13.33
N ILE A 109 9.72 2.46 12.39
CA ILE A 109 10.11 2.56 10.98
C ILE A 109 8.86 2.80 10.14
N GLU A 110 8.81 3.96 9.52
CA GLU A 110 7.79 4.30 8.52
C GLU A 110 8.30 3.92 7.13
N THR A 111 7.49 3.17 6.38
CA THR A 111 7.82 2.73 5.03
C THR A 111 7.03 3.53 4.02
N VAL A 112 7.72 4.04 3.00
CA VAL A 112 7.09 4.80 1.93
C VAL A 112 7.45 4.15 0.61
N ASN A 113 6.44 3.83 -0.19
CA ASN A 113 6.62 3.20 -1.49
C ASN A 113 6.96 4.27 -2.55
N LEU A 114 8.16 4.84 -2.44
CA LEU A 114 8.70 5.81 -3.39
C LEU A 114 9.98 5.28 -4.03
N GLU A 115 10.11 5.54 -5.32
CA GLU A 115 11.32 5.21 -6.06
C GLU A 115 12.31 6.38 -6.09
N GLY A 116 13.60 6.05 -6.07
CA GLY A 116 14.68 7.02 -6.14
C GLY A 116 15.45 7.13 -4.84
N ARG A 117 16.29 8.17 -4.75
CA ARG A 117 17.15 8.41 -3.59
C ARG A 117 16.60 9.58 -2.79
N PHE A 118 16.38 9.37 -1.50
CA PHE A 118 15.89 10.39 -0.58
C PHE A 118 16.99 10.78 0.39
N THR A 119 17.12 12.07 0.66
CA THR A 119 18.06 12.60 1.64
C THR A 119 17.33 13.48 2.62
N TYR A 120 17.66 13.35 3.90
CA TYR A 120 17.15 14.22 4.94
C TYR A 120 18.15 15.36 5.19
N ARG A 121 17.74 16.60 4.91
CA ARG A 121 18.58 17.80 5.14
C ARG A 121 17.72 18.93 5.67
N GLY A 122 18.14 19.55 6.77
CA GLY A 122 17.46 20.71 7.37
C GLY A 122 16.01 20.44 7.79
N GLY A 123 15.75 19.27 8.40
CA GLY A 123 14.43 18.92 8.90
C GLY A 123 13.42 18.46 7.83
N ARG A 124 13.85 18.30 6.57
CA ARG A 124 12.97 17.92 5.46
C ARG A 124 13.57 16.79 4.62
N TRP A 125 12.70 15.91 4.16
CA TRP A 125 13.03 14.93 3.14
C TRP A 125 13.07 15.61 1.77
N LYS A 126 14.16 15.39 1.03
CA LYS A 126 14.30 15.82 -0.37
C LYS A 126 14.63 14.61 -1.23
N GLN A 127 13.87 14.44 -2.30
CA GLN A 127 14.19 13.48 -3.35
C GLN A 127 15.33 14.04 -4.20
N GLN A 128 16.37 13.24 -4.42
CA GLN A 128 17.37 13.53 -5.43
C GLN A 128 16.80 13.14 -6.79
N MET A 129 16.39 14.14 -7.57
CA MET A 129 15.91 13.97 -8.94
C MET A 129 17.08 14.20 -9.90
N PRO A 130 17.67 13.14 -10.49
CA PRO A 130 18.60 13.34 -11.60
C PRO A 130 17.84 13.92 -12.80
N LEU A 131 18.47 14.83 -13.56
CA LEU A 131 17.83 15.57 -14.67
C LEU A 131 17.06 14.65 -15.64
N GLY A 132 17.59 13.46 -15.92
CA GLY A 132 16.94 12.48 -16.83
C GLY A 132 15.63 11.89 -16.32
N ARG A 133 15.32 12.00 -15.01
CA ARG A 133 14.02 11.59 -14.45
C ARG A 133 13.00 12.73 -14.42
N ALA A 134 13.45 13.99 -14.56
CA ALA A 134 12.56 15.15 -14.62
C ALA A 134 11.99 15.39 -16.03
N LEU A 135 12.61 14.80 -17.06
CA LEU A 135 12.25 14.96 -18.47
C LEU A 135 11.51 13.74 -19.07
N ARG A 136 11.15 12.75 -18.25
CA ARG A 136 10.44 11.53 -18.65
C ARG A 136 9.10 11.46 -17.94
#